data_AF-B0VZ39-F1
#
_entry.id   AF-B0VZ39-F1
#
_cell.length_a   1.000
_cell.length_b   1.000
_cell.length_c   1.000
_cell.angle_alpha   90.00
_cell.angle_beta   90.00
_cell.angle_gamma   90.00
#
_symmetry.space_group_name_H-M   'P 1'
#
loop_
_entity.id
_entity.type
_entity.pdbx_description
1 polymer ?
#
loop_
_entity_poly.entity_id
_entity_poly.type
_entity_poly.pdbx_seq_one_letter_code
_entity_poly.pdbx_strand_id
1 'polypeptide(L)'
;MVKMASTEEQDRKIVLEFCHLLEKSKQLFNGLRDLPQYGHRQWQAYFGRTFDVYTKLWKFQQQHRLVLDSKYGLKRWQIGEIASKIGQLYYHYYLRTSETNYLNEAYSFYAAIRGRAYYSRAIKEDRPDLMVKKLRYYARFIVVCLLLKKMKLVRELVIELERQIQEYTSTYEPEDQLEWSLVLDEIKGFIKAEAAVAVLHADTNPIVLSHSSCNESHKVNLFLHGAF
;
A
#
# COMPACT_ATOMS: atom_id res chain seq x y z
N MET A 1 -25.93 20.22 -32.37
CA MET A 1 -24.83 19.29 -32.72
C MET A 1 -23.44 19.77 -32.30
N VAL A 2 -23.03 21.03 -32.53
CA VAL A 2 -21.65 21.51 -32.23
C VAL A 2 -21.24 21.44 -30.74
N LYS A 3 -22.13 21.78 -29.79
CA LYS A 3 -21.85 21.70 -28.34
C LYS A 3 -21.60 20.25 -27.84
N MET A 4 -22.27 19.26 -28.43
CA MET A 4 -22.10 17.85 -28.04
C MET A 4 -20.75 17.30 -28.51
N ALA A 5 -20.37 17.58 -29.77
CA ALA A 5 -19.06 17.20 -30.30
C ALA A 5 -17.89 17.83 -29.50
N SER A 6 -18.04 19.08 -29.06
CA SER A 6 -17.03 19.74 -28.21
C SER A 6 -16.89 19.11 -26.82
N THR A 7 -17.98 18.59 -26.25
CA THR A 7 -17.98 17.95 -24.92
C THR A 7 -17.35 16.56 -24.99
N GLU A 8 -17.66 15.78 -26.03
CA GLU A 8 -17.03 14.47 -26.24
C GLU A 8 -15.53 14.54 -26.48
N GLU A 9 -15.07 15.58 -27.17
CA GLU A 9 -13.63 15.82 -27.37
C GLU A 9 -12.94 16.17 -26.04
N GLN A 10 -13.59 16.98 -25.19
CA GLN A 10 -13.09 17.30 -23.86
C GLN A 10 -13.03 16.06 -22.95
N ASP A 11 -14.06 15.22 -22.96
CA ASP A 11 -14.10 13.96 -22.22
C ASP A 11 -12.98 13.02 -22.66
N ARG A 12 -12.74 12.90 -23.98
CA ARG A 12 -11.63 12.11 -24.53
C ARG A 12 -10.27 12.61 -24.02
N LYS A 13 -10.05 13.93 -24.02
CA LYS A 13 -8.81 14.53 -23.50
C LYS A 13 -8.61 14.22 -22.01
N ILE A 14 -9.66 14.26 -21.20
CA ILE A 14 -9.61 13.90 -19.78
C ILE A 14 -9.17 12.44 -19.61
N VAL A 15 -9.76 11.52 -20.38
CA VAL A 15 -9.41 10.10 -20.32
C VAL A 15 -7.96 9.85 -20.73
N LEU A 16 -7.49 10.50 -21.80
CA LEU A 16 -6.11 10.38 -22.28
C LEU A 16 -5.10 10.92 -21.25
N GLU A 17 -5.35 12.08 -20.65
CA GLU A 17 -4.50 12.65 -19.60
C GLU A 17 -4.48 11.74 -18.36
N PHE A 18 -5.62 11.17 -17.96
CA PHE A 18 -5.66 10.21 -16.86
C PHE A 18 -4.82 8.97 -17.14
N CYS A 19 -4.92 8.40 -18.34
CA CYS A 19 -4.10 7.25 -18.76
C CYS A 19 -2.61 7.60 -18.78
N HIS A 20 -2.25 8.78 -19.28
CA HIS A 20 -0.88 9.27 -19.29
C HIS A 20 -0.32 9.41 -17.86
N LEU A 21 -1.09 10.01 -16.95
CA LEU A 21 -0.70 10.15 -15.55
C LEU A 21 -0.55 8.80 -14.86
N LEU A 22 -1.46 7.85 -15.12
CA LEU A 22 -1.35 6.48 -14.61
C LEU A 22 -0.05 5.82 -15.06
N GLU A 23 0.24 5.82 -16.36
CA GLU A 23 1.42 5.15 -16.89
C GLU A 23 2.72 5.80 -16.40
N LYS A 24 2.77 7.13 -16.44
CA LYS A 24 3.91 7.90 -15.91
C LYS A 24 4.16 7.63 -14.43
N SER A 25 3.09 7.54 -13.63
CA SER A 25 3.20 7.25 -12.20
C SER A 25 3.77 5.86 -11.93
N LYS A 26 3.39 4.84 -12.73
CA LYS A 26 3.92 3.48 -12.62
C LYS A 26 5.39 3.41 -13.01
N GLN A 27 5.76 4.05 -14.12
CA GLN A 27 7.15 4.11 -14.57
C GLN A 27 8.06 4.72 -13.51
N LEU A 28 7.66 5.86 -12.93
CA LEU A 28 8.40 6.51 -11.85
C LEU A 28 8.42 5.65 -10.59
N PHE A 29 7.30 5.01 -10.24
CA PHE A 29 7.27 4.13 -9.07
C PHE A 29 8.26 2.97 -9.19
N ASN A 30 8.32 2.32 -10.35
CA ASN A 30 9.25 1.21 -10.59
C ASN A 30 10.71 1.69 -10.53
N GLY A 31 11.00 2.86 -11.10
CA GLY A 31 12.35 3.44 -11.03
C GLY A 31 12.80 3.76 -9.58
N LEU A 32 11.88 4.03 -8.65
CA LEU A 32 12.24 4.19 -7.23
C LEU A 32 12.74 2.90 -6.57
N ARG A 33 12.23 1.74 -7.01
CA ARG A 33 12.66 0.43 -6.48
C ARG A 33 14.09 0.10 -6.90
N ASP A 34 14.46 0.49 -8.11
CA ASP A 34 15.73 0.12 -8.72
C ASP A 34 16.88 1.08 -8.35
N LEU A 35 16.59 2.16 -7.60
CA LEU A 35 17.60 3.11 -7.12
C LEU A 35 18.40 2.56 -5.93
N PRO A 36 19.74 2.75 -5.90
CA PRO A 36 20.57 2.37 -4.76
C PRO A 36 20.04 2.95 -3.44
N GLN A 37 20.05 2.13 -2.39
CA GLN A 37 19.59 2.53 -1.05
C GLN A 37 20.52 3.56 -0.40
N TYR A 38 21.79 3.61 -0.83
CA TYR A 38 22.82 4.51 -0.31
C TYR A 38 23.53 5.23 -1.46
N GLY A 39 23.98 6.47 -1.21
CA GLY A 39 25.06 7.05 -2.00
C GLY A 39 24.77 8.29 -2.87
N HIS A 40 23.54 8.80 -3.05
CA HIS A 40 23.37 10.07 -3.78
C HIS A 40 22.08 10.83 -3.43
N ARG A 41 22.19 12.17 -3.29
CA ARG A 41 21.07 13.14 -3.17
C ARG A 41 20.07 13.14 -4.35
N GLN A 42 20.27 12.27 -5.34
CA GLN A 42 19.40 12.15 -6.53
C GLN A 42 18.07 11.46 -6.20
N TRP A 43 18.04 10.61 -5.16
CA TRP A 43 16.82 9.89 -4.82
C TRP A 43 15.71 10.82 -4.34
N GLN A 44 16.03 11.89 -3.60
CA GLN A 44 15.03 12.84 -3.12
C GLN A 44 14.35 13.56 -4.28
N ALA A 45 15.13 14.02 -5.28
CA ALA A 45 14.58 14.66 -6.47
C ALA A 45 13.71 13.70 -7.29
N TYR A 46 14.13 12.43 -7.42
CA TYR A 46 13.34 11.41 -8.10
C TYR A 46 12.06 11.07 -7.34
N PHE A 47 12.14 10.94 -6.01
CA PHE A 47 11.00 10.74 -5.14
C PHE A 47 10.01 11.90 -5.24
N GLY A 48 10.47 13.15 -5.15
CA GLY A 48 9.64 14.34 -5.29
C GLY A 48 8.86 14.33 -6.61
N ARG A 49 9.54 14.08 -7.74
CA ARG A 49 8.87 13.92 -9.04
C ARG A 49 7.83 12.80 -9.07
N THR A 50 8.14 11.66 -8.45
CA THR A 50 7.21 10.53 -8.37
C THR A 50 5.97 10.90 -7.56
N PHE A 51 6.19 11.49 -6.39
CA PHE A 51 5.14 11.93 -5.48
C PHE A 51 4.24 13.01 -6.10
N ASP A 52 4.82 13.97 -6.83
CA ASP A 52 4.09 15.02 -7.53
C ASP A 52 3.16 14.44 -8.60
N VAL A 53 3.64 13.47 -9.39
CA VAL A 53 2.82 12.81 -10.41
C VAL A 53 1.67 12.02 -9.77
N TYR A 54 1.92 11.28 -8.68
CA TYR A 54 0.86 10.57 -7.96
C TYR A 54 -0.15 11.54 -7.32
N THR A 55 0.30 12.67 -6.78
CA THR A 55 -0.57 13.70 -6.20
C THR A 55 -1.42 14.35 -7.28
N LYS A 56 -0.83 14.66 -8.44
CA LYS A 56 -1.56 15.16 -9.62
C LYS A 56 -2.60 14.14 -10.07
N LEU A 57 -2.22 12.87 -10.22
CA LEU A 57 -3.13 11.77 -10.58
C LEU A 57 -4.29 11.64 -9.59
N TRP A 58 -4.00 11.67 -8.29
CA TRP A 58 -5.01 11.58 -7.24
C TRP A 58 -6.01 12.73 -7.28
N LYS A 59 -5.55 13.96 -7.47
CA LYS A 59 -6.43 15.14 -7.63
C LYS A 59 -7.24 15.06 -8.93
N PHE A 60 -6.59 14.67 -10.03
CA PHE A 60 -7.22 14.58 -11.35
C PHE A 60 -8.42 13.62 -11.33
N GLN A 61 -8.28 12.45 -10.71
CA GLN A 61 -9.39 11.49 -10.62
C GLN A 61 -10.51 11.92 -9.66
N GLN A 62 -10.25 12.80 -8.69
CA GLN A 62 -11.32 13.40 -7.87
C GLN A 62 -12.10 14.44 -8.67
N GLN A 63 -11.40 15.31 -9.39
CA GLN A 63 -12.00 16.42 -10.14
C GLN A 63 -12.83 15.93 -11.34
N HIS A 64 -12.37 14.90 -12.04
CA HIS A 64 -13.01 14.38 -13.24
C HIS A 64 -13.75 13.06 -13.01
N ARG A 65 -14.17 12.78 -11.77
CA ARG A 65 -14.76 11.50 -11.35
C ARG A 65 -15.87 11.00 -12.28
N LEU A 66 -16.83 11.85 -12.61
CA LEU A 66 -18.01 11.49 -13.40
C LEU A 66 -17.65 11.08 -14.83
N VAL A 67 -16.70 11.79 -15.44
CA VAL A 67 -16.21 11.49 -16.79
C VAL A 67 -15.40 10.20 -16.77
N LEU A 68 -14.54 10.01 -15.77
CA LEU A 68 -13.74 8.78 -15.67
C LEU A 68 -14.60 7.55 -15.36
N ASP A 69 -15.66 7.67 -14.57
CA ASP A 69 -16.59 6.58 -14.31
C ASP A 69 -17.37 6.19 -15.59
N SER A 70 -17.94 7.18 -16.29
CA SER A 70 -18.79 6.92 -17.47
C SER A 70 -18.05 6.62 -18.77
N LYS A 71 -16.88 7.24 -19.00
CA LYS A 71 -16.13 7.13 -20.28
C LYS A 71 -14.92 6.22 -20.20
N TYR A 72 -14.21 6.21 -19.07
CA TYR A 72 -13.05 5.33 -18.86
C TYR A 72 -13.44 4.01 -18.17
N GLY A 73 -14.55 3.99 -17.42
CA GLY A 73 -14.96 2.84 -16.62
C GLY A 73 -14.20 2.72 -15.29
N LEU A 74 -13.80 3.84 -14.69
CA LEU A 74 -12.98 3.89 -13.49
C LEU A 74 -13.63 3.15 -12.32
N LYS A 75 -13.05 2.01 -11.93
CA LYS A 75 -13.57 1.18 -10.83
C LYS A 75 -13.06 1.65 -9.48
N ARG A 76 -13.81 1.31 -8.42
CA ARG A 76 -13.45 1.62 -7.03
C ARG A 76 -12.09 1.05 -6.62
N TRP A 77 -11.77 -0.17 -7.07
CA TRP A 77 -10.52 -0.83 -6.74
C TRP A 77 -9.31 -0.13 -7.38
N GLN A 78 -9.46 0.47 -8.56
CA GLN A 78 -8.40 1.25 -9.20
C GLN A 78 -8.06 2.51 -8.40
N ILE A 79 -9.07 3.16 -7.80
CA ILE A 79 -8.85 4.27 -6.86
C ILE A 79 -8.10 3.77 -5.62
N GLY A 80 -8.46 2.58 -5.14
CA GLY A 80 -7.78 1.88 -4.06
C GLY A 80 -6.30 1.63 -4.36
N GLU A 81 -5.97 1.19 -5.58
CA GLU A 81 -4.57 1.01 -6.02
C GLU A 81 -3.78 2.31 -5.99
N ILE A 82 -4.34 3.41 -6.52
CA ILE A 82 -3.69 4.74 -6.49
C ILE A 82 -3.43 5.15 -5.03
N ALA A 83 -4.45 5.04 -4.17
CA ALA A 83 -4.32 5.35 -2.75
C ALA A 83 -3.26 4.46 -2.07
N SER A 84 -3.23 3.16 -2.40
CA SER A 84 -2.27 2.22 -1.81
C SER A 84 -0.85 2.55 -2.24
N LYS A 85 -0.64 3.02 -3.48
CA LYS A 85 0.68 3.45 -3.96
C LYS A 85 1.15 4.74 -3.32
N ILE A 86 0.26 5.69 -3.07
CA ILE A 86 0.59 6.90 -2.31
C ILE A 86 0.98 6.55 -0.87
N GLY A 87 0.21 5.67 -0.21
CA GLY A 87 0.58 5.15 1.11
C GLY A 87 1.95 4.46 1.12
N GLN A 88 2.25 3.70 0.06
CA GLN A 88 3.57 3.07 -0.10
C GLN A 88 4.70 4.09 -0.27
N LEU A 89 4.49 5.19 -1.01
CA LEU A 89 5.47 6.26 -1.14
C LEU A 89 5.77 6.92 0.22
N TYR A 90 4.73 7.22 1.00
CA TYR A 90 4.90 7.75 2.35
C TYR A 90 5.69 6.80 3.25
N TYR A 91 5.38 5.51 3.20
CA TYR A 91 6.11 4.48 3.93
C TYR A 91 7.59 4.40 3.50
N HIS A 92 7.87 4.39 2.19
CA HIS A 92 9.24 4.38 1.67
C HIS A 92 10.04 5.60 2.10
N TYR A 93 9.39 6.76 2.18
CA TYR A 93 10.04 7.98 2.65
C TYR A 93 10.35 7.89 4.16
N TYR A 94 9.41 7.39 4.96
CA TYR A 94 9.63 7.08 6.37
C TYR A 94 10.84 6.16 6.58
N LEU A 95 10.99 5.08 5.79
CA LEU A 95 12.14 4.19 5.92
C LEU A 95 13.49 4.87 5.73
N ARG A 96 13.54 5.94 4.92
CA ARG A 96 14.77 6.68 4.63
C ARG A 96 15.05 7.81 5.63
N THR A 97 14.01 8.43 6.17
CA THR A 97 14.15 9.62 7.05
C THR A 97 13.89 9.33 8.52
N SER A 98 13.24 8.21 8.84
CA SER A 98 12.70 7.87 10.17
C SER A 98 11.70 8.89 10.72
N GLU A 99 11.14 9.78 9.88
CA GLU A 99 10.16 10.78 10.30
C GLU A 99 8.75 10.18 10.41
N THR A 100 8.23 10.09 11.63
CA THR A 100 6.95 9.42 11.95
C THR A 100 5.72 10.10 11.34
N ASN A 101 5.81 11.36 10.93
CA ASN A 101 4.72 12.04 10.23
C ASN A 101 4.35 11.31 8.94
N TYR A 102 5.34 10.85 8.16
CA TYR A 102 5.08 10.09 6.94
C TYR A 102 4.51 8.70 7.21
N LEU A 103 4.87 8.07 8.33
CA LEU A 103 4.25 6.82 8.75
C LEU A 103 2.75 7.01 9.07
N ASN A 104 2.38 8.13 9.69
CA ASN A 104 0.98 8.49 9.95
C ASN A 104 0.21 8.82 8.66
N GLU A 105 0.86 9.44 7.67
CA GLU A 105 0.27 9.65 6.34
C GLU A 105 0.01 8.32 5.62
N ALA A 106 0.98 7.40 5.63
CA ALA A 106 0.81 6.05 5.08
C ALA A 106 -0.37 5.32 5.74
N TYR A 107 -0.46 5.39 7.07
CA TYR A 107 -1.59 4.87 7.84
C TYR A 107 -2.92 5.48 7.39
N SER A 108 -2.98 6.79 7.21
CA SER A 108 -4.20 7.50 6.82
C SER A 108 -4.72 7.04 5.46
N PHE A 109 -3.84 6.82 4.48
CA PHE A 109 -4.21 6.24 3.19
C PHE A 109 -4.74 4.81 3.32
N TYR A 110 -4.04 3.96 4.07
CA TYR A 110 -4.47 2.56 4.23
C TYR A 110 -5.78 2.41 5.02
N ALA A 111 -5.97 3.22 6.06
CA ALA A 111 -7.21 3.30 6.81
C ALA A 111 -8.37 3.81 5.94
N ALA A 112 -8.13 4.81 5.08
CA ALA A 112 -9.12 5.29 4.14
C ALA A 112 -9.53 4.24 3.10
N ILE A 113 -8.59 3.39 2.66
CA ILE A 113 -8.90 2.28 1.74
C ILE A 113 -9.85 1.27 2.38
N ARG A 114 -9.59 0.87 3.64
CA ARG A 114 -10.47 0.00 4.43
C ARG A 114 -11.83 0.65 4.65
N GLY A 115 -11.84 1.88 5.18
CA GLY A 115 -13.07 2.60 5.54
C GLY A 115 -13.99 2.89 4.36
N ARG A 116 -13.45 3.05 3.15
CA ARG A 116 -14.24 3.23 1.93
C ARG A 116 -14.49 1.93 1.15
N ALA A 117 -13.98 0.80 1.64
CA ALA A 117 -14.13 -0.51 1.03
C ALA A 117 -13.82 -0.53 -0.48
N TYR A 118 -12.69 0.08 -0.90
CA TYR A 118 -12.34 0.16 -2.32
C TYR A 118 -12.21 -1.21 -3.01
N TYR A 119 -11.84 -2.25 -2.24
CA TYR A 119 -11.72 -3.63 -2.73
C TYR A 119 -12.95 -4.51 -2.48
N SER A 120 -14.09 -3.96 -2.06
CA SER A 120 -15.31 -4.73 -1.77
C SER A 120 -15.85 -5.54 -2.95
N ARG A 121 -15.55 -5.13 -4.19
CA ARG A 121 -15.98 -5.81 -5.42
C ARG A 121 -14.85 -6.50 -6.17
N ALA A 122 -13.64 -6.56 -5.60
CA ALA A 122 -12.46 -7.08 -6.29
C ALA A 122 -12.64 -8.50 -6.82
N ILE A 123 -13.26 -9.38 -6.03
CA ILE A 123 -13.52 -10.77 -6.43
C ILE A 123 -14.46 -10.89 -7.64
N LYS A 124 -15.38 -9.94 -7.82
CA LYS A 124 -16.34 -9.95 -8.94
C LYS A 124 -15.69 -9.59 -10.27
N GLU A 125 -14.48 -9.06 -10.25
CA GLU A 125 -13.75 -8.72 -11.46
C GLU A 125 -13.08 -9.96 -12.09
N ASP A 126 -13.07 -11.10 -11.39
CA ASP A 126 -12.45 -12.36 -11.81
C ASP A 126 -10.98 -12.20 -12.23
N ARG A 127 -10.21 -11.51 -11.39
CA ARG A 127 -8.82 -11.12 -11.67
C ARG A 127 -7.89 -11.54 -10.52
N PRO A 128 -7.11 -12.61 -10.67
CA PRO A 128 -6.20 -13.05 -9.62
C PRO A 128 -5.14 -11.98 -9.28
N ASP A 129 -4.65 -11.22 -10.28
CA ASP A 129 -3.69 -10.14 -10.08
C ASP A 129 -4.25 -9.00 -9.20
N LEU A 130 -5.56 -8.75 -9.25
CA LEU A 130 -6.23 -7.79 -8.40
C LEU A 130 -6.29 -8.26 -6.94
N MET A 131 -6.53 -9.56 -6.74
CA MET A 131 -6.54 -10.15 -5.40
C MET A 131 -5.16 -10.11 -4.76
N VAL A 132 -4.10 -10.44 -5.51
CA VAL A 132 -2.72 -10.27 -5.06
C VAL A 132 -2.45 -8.84 -4.60
N LYS A 133 -2.89 -7.83 -5.35
CA LYS A 133 -2.74 -6.41 -4.93
C LYS A 133 -3.48 -6.09 -3.64
N LYS A 134 -4.68 -6.66 -3.46
CA LYS A 134 -5.46 -6.53 -2.21
C LYS A 134 -4.74 -7.18 -1.03
N LEU A 135 -4.16 -8.37 -1.19
CA LEU A 135 -3.35 -9.03 -0.17
C LEU A 135 -2.11 -8.20 0.21
N ARG A 136 -1.37 -7.70 -0.80
CA ARG A 136 -0.22 -6.83 -0.58
C ARG A 136 -0.60 -5.51 0.11
N TYR A 137 -1.81 -4.99 -0.11
CA TYR A 137 -2.33 -3.84 0.63
C TYR A 137 -2.51 -4.19 2.12
N TYR A 138 -3.16 -5.31 2.43
CA TYR A 138 -3.38 -5.74 3.82
C TYR A 138 -2.07 -5.94 4.57
N ALA A 139 -1.10 -6.63 3.96
CA ALA A 139 0.21 -6.86 4.54
C ALA A 139 0.92 -5.53 4.89
N ARG A 140 0.96 -4.58 3.95
CA ARG A 140 1.54 -3.25 4.22
C ARG A 140 0.79 -2.47 5.29
N PHE A 141 -0.54 -2.58 5.34
CA PHE A 141 -1.32 -1.90 6.36
C PHE A 141 -1.04 -2.46 7.76
N ILE A 142 -0.92 -3.79 7.89
CA ILE A 142 -0.54 -4.45 9.14
C ILE A 142 0.82 -3.95 9.61
N VAL A 143 1.83 -3.91 8.72
CA VAL A 143 3.18 -3.40 9.06
C VAL A 143 3.13 -1.97 9.58
N VAL A 144 2.42 -1.07 8.90
CA VAL A 144 2.28 0.32 9.37
C VAL A 144 1.58 0.38 10.74
N CYS A 145 0.57 -0.46 10.98
CA CYS A 145 -0.11 -0.53 12.27
C CYS A 145 0.78 -1.08 13.38
N LEU A 146 1.65 -2.07 13.10
CA LEU A 146 2.65 -2.59 14.03
C LEU A 146 3.63 -1.49 14.43
N LEU A 147 4.18 -0.76 13.45
CA LEU A 147 5.12 0.35 13.71
C LEU A 147 4.49 1.50 14.50
N LEU A 148 3.18 1.73 14.34
CA LEU A 148 2.42 2.71 15.12
C LEU A 148 1.83 2.13 16.43
N LYS A 149 2.16 0.88 16.79
CA LYS A 149 1.67 0.17 17.99
C LYS A 149 0.14 0.11 18.10
N LYS A 150 -0.58 0.09 16.98
CA LYS A 150 -2.05 -0.01 16.93
C LYS A 150 -2.52 -1.46 17.03
N MET A 151 -2.16 -2.15 18.11
CA MET A 151 -2.28 -3.61 18.24
C MET A 151 -3.71 -4.15 18.12
N LYS A 152 -4.72 -3.40 18.58
CA LYS A 152 -6.13 -3.78 18.38
C LYS A 152 -6.45 -3.90 16.88
N LEU A 153 -6.08 -2.90 16.10
CA LEU A 153 -6.30 -2.88 14.66
C LEU A 153 -5.45 -3.93 13.93
N VAL A 154 -4.21 -4.18 14.38
CA VAL A 154 -3.38 -5.27 13.85
C VAL A 154 -4.12 -6.61 13.93
N ARG A 155 -4.69 -6.94 15.10
CA ARG A 155 -5.44 -8.20 15.29
C ARG A 155 -6.66 -8.30 14.36
N GLU A 156 -7.40 -7.20 14.19
CA GLU A 156 -8.51 -7.13 13.24
C GLU A 156 -8.04 -7.36 11.79
N LEU A 157 -6.96 -6.70 11.38
CA LEU A 157 -6.43 -6.79 10.01
C LEU A 157 -5.85 -8.17 9.69
N VAL A 158 -5.27 -8.87 10.66
CA VAL A 158 -4.77 -10.25 10.46
C VAL A 158 -5.92 -11.22 10.19
N ILE A 159 -7.03 -11.10 10.93
CA ILE A 159 -8.24 -11.90 10.70
C ILE A 159 -8.81 -11.61 9.30
N GLU A 160 -8.85 -10.32 8.91
CA GLU A 160 -9.28 -9.93 7.57
C GLU A 160 -8.35 -10.50 6.48
N LEU A 161 -7.03 -10.40 6.65
CA LEU A 161 -6.03 -10.94 5.71
C LEU A 161 -6.18 -12.45 5.55
N GLU A 162 -6.35 -13.19 6.64
CA GLU A 162 -6.58 -14.64 6.61
C GLU A 162 -7.80 -15.00 5.77
N ARG A 163 -8.93 -14.31 5.98
CA ARG A 163 -10.13 -14.49 5.17
C ARG A 163 -9.86 -14.18 3.70
N GLN A 164 -9.08 -13.15 3.39
CA GLN A 164 -8.75 -12.80 2.02
C GLN A 164 -7.84 -13.83 1.33
N ILE A 165 -6.90 -14.43 2.06
CA ILE A 165 -6.05 -15.51 1.54
C ILE A 165 -6.89 -16.76 1.26
N GLN A 166 -7.80 -17.13 2.15
CA GLN A 166 -8.72 -18.25 1.95
C GLN A 166 -9.60 -18.05 0.71
N GLU A 167 -10.17 -16.84 0.56
CA GLU A 167 -11.01 -16.46 -0.57
C GLU A 167 -10.22 -16.47 -1.89
N TYR A 168 -8.98 -15.96 -1.90
CA TYR A 168 -8.07 -16.02 -3.04
C TYR A 168 -7.71 -17.47 -3.42
N THR A 169 -7.36 -18.30 -2.43
CA THR A 169 -6.93 -19.68 -2.64
C THR A 169 -8.06 -20.55 -3.19
N SER A 170 -9.24 -20.47 -2.56
CA SER A 170 -10.41 -21.28 -2.96
C SER A 170 -11.00 -20.88 -4.31
N THR A 171 -10.81 -19.63 -4.74
CA THR A 171 -11.35 -19.14 -6.03
C THR A 171 -10.41 -19.42 -7.19
N TYR A 172 -9.09 -19.29 -6.99
CA TYR A 172 -8.12 -19.25 -8.08
C TYR A 172 -7.10 -20.40 -8.10
N GLU A 173 -7.02 -21.21 -7.04
CA GLU A 173 -6.01 -22.28 -6.87
C GLU A 173 -4.60 -21.88 -7.32
N PRO A 174 -4.06 -20.75 -6.80
CA PRO A 174 -2.85 -20.16 -7.34
C PRO A 174 -1.59 -20.87 -6.84
N GLU A 175 -0.53 -20.86 -7.65
CA GLU A 175 0.77 -21.46 -7.29
C GLU A 175 1.41 -20.81 -6.05
N ASP A 176 1.12 -19.52 -5.81
CA ASP A 176 1.66 -18.73 -4.69
C ASP A 176 0.90 -18.89 -3.36
N GLN A 177 -0.08 -19.82 -3.27
CA GLN A 177 -0.89 -20.02 -2.06
C GLN A 177 -0.06 -20.31 -0.79
N LEU A 178 1.03 -21.06 -0.93
CA LEU A 178 1.90 -21.43 0.19
C LEU A 178 2.69 -20.22 0.68
N GLU A 179 3.13 -19.34 -0.23
CA GLU A 179 3.84 -18.10 0.12
C GLU A 179 2.96 -17.18 0.94
N TRP A 180 1.69 -17.01 0.54
CA TRP A 180 0.74 -16.20 1.29
C TRP A 180 0.40 -16.77 2.66
N SER A 181 0.36 -18.10 2.77
CA SER A 181 0.16 -18.78 4.06
C SER A 181 1.35 -18.54 5.00
N LEU A 182 2.59 -18.65 4.49
CA LEU A 182 3.80 -18.35 5.25
C LEU A 182 3.83 -16.90 5.74
N VAL A 183 3.48 -15.93 4.88
CA VAL A 183 3.37 -14.51 5.27
C VAL A 183 2.41 -14.32 6.45
N LEU A 184 1.25 -14.98 6.42
CA LEU A 184 0.27 -14.89 7.50
C LEU A 184 0.81 -15.49 8.81
N ASP A 185 1.47 -16.63 8.72
CA ASP A 185 2.04 -17.33 9.87
C ASP A 185 3.18 -16.54 10.52
N GLU A 186 4.03 -15.89 9.73
CA GLU A 186 5.09 -15.01 10.21
C GLU A 186 4.52 -13.80 10.95
N ILE A 187 3.48 -13.16 10.39
CA ILE A 187 2.80 -12.04 11.06
C ILE A 187 2.19 -12.50 12.39
N LYS A 188 1.53 -13.67 12.41
CA LYS A 188 0.96 -14.26 13.64
C LYS A 188 2.07 -14.59 14.65
N GLY A 189 3.19 -15.13 14.19
CA GLY A 189 4.37 -15.43 15.01
C GLY A 189 4.97 -14.17 15.64
N PHE A 190 5.13 -13.11 14.85
CA PHE A 190 5.65 -11.83 15.32
C PHE A 190 4.77 -11.24 16.43
N ILE A 191 3.44 -11.20 16.25
CA ILE A 191 2.50 -10.67 17.26
C ILE A 191 2.57 -11.48 18.57
N LYS A 192 2.76 -12.80 18.50
CA LYS A 192 2.93 -13.65 19.68
C LYS A 192 4.24 -13.36 20.39
N ALA A 193 5.34 -13.23 19.65
CA ALA A 193 6.65 -12.93 20.21
C ALA A 193 6.69 -11.54 20.87
N GLU A 194 6.11 -10.51 20.25
CA GLU A 194 6.03 -9.17 20.82
C GLU A 194 5.30 -9.17 22.16
N ALA A 195 4.19 -9.91 22.28
CA ALA A 195 3.46 -10.05 23.53
C ALA A 195 4.30 -10.72 24.64
N ALA A 196 5.11 -11.74 24.29
CA ALA A 196 5.99 -12.41 25.24
C ALA A 196 7.13 -11.50 25.73
N VAL A 197 7.74 -10.72 24.82
CA VAL A 197 8.81 -9.77 25.16
C VAL A 197 8.28 -8.62 26.03
N ALA A 198 7.07 -8.13 25.77
CA ALA A 198 6.45 -7.09 26.58
C ALA A 198 6.23 -7.54 28.04
N VAL A 199 5.90 -8.82 28.26
CA VAL A 199 5.73 -9.40 29.60
C VAL A 199 7.07 -9.52 30.32
N LEU A 200 8.12 -10.02 29.65
CA LEU A 200 9.46 -10.14 30.23
C LEU A 200 10.08 -8.78 30.61
N HIS A 201 9.78 -7.72 29.84
CA HIS A 201 10.20 -6.36 30.15
C HIS A 201 9.53 -5.78 31.40
N ALA A 202 8.35 -6.27 31.80
CA ALA A 202 7.67 -5.81 33.02
C ALA A 202 8.36 -6.37 34.29
N ASP A 203 8.96 -7.55 34.19
CA ASP A 203 9.60 -8.25 35.32
C ASP A 203 11.11 -7.98 35.44
N THR A 204 11.70 -7.24 34.49
CA THR A 204 13.14 -6.94 34.47
C THR A 204 13.37 -5.42 34.50
N ASN A 205 14.22 -4.94 35.42
CA ASN A 205 14.65 -3.53 35.47
C ASN A 205 15.00 -3.01 34.05
N PRO A 206 14.67 -1.74 33.72
CA PRO A 206 14.75 -1.24 32.36
C PRO A 206 16.19 -1.25 31.85
N ILE A 207 16.53 -2.24 31.02
CA ILE A 207 17.74 -2.20 30.22
C ILE A 207 17.49 -1.18 29.11
N VAL A 208 18.18 -0.04 29.19
CA VAL A 208 18.20 0.97 28.12
C VAL A 208 18.92 0.35 26.92
N LEU A 209 18.17 -0.30 26.03
CA LEU A 209 18.65 -0.77 24.73
C LEU A 209 18.46 0.36 23.71
N SER A 210 19.38 1.31 23.69
CA SER A 210 19.41 2.43 22.74
C SER A 210 19.75 2.03 21.29
N HIS A 211 19.88 0.73 20.98
CA HIS A 211 20.38 0.28 19.67
C HIS A 211 19.68 -0.94 19.03
N SER A 212 18.69 -1.56 19.70
CA SER A 212 18.12 -2.86 19.28
C SER A 212 16.83 -2.76 18.45
N SER A 213 16.01 -1.73 18.67
CA SER A 213 14.72 -1.56 17.97
C SER A 213 14.87 -1.19 16.48
N CYS A 214 16.02 -0.61 16.10
CA CYS A 214 16.36 -0.32 14.71
C CYS A 214 16.63 -1.62 13.92
N ASN A 215 17.15 -2.67 14.58
CA ASN A 215 17.63 -3.89 13.93
C ASN A 215 16.50 -4.91 13.65
N GLU A 216 15.49 -5.00 14.53
CA GLU A 216 14.30 -5.82 14.28
C GLU A 216 13.39 -5.22 13.21
N SER A 217 13.24 -3.88 13.21
CA SER A 217 12.56 -3.15 12.15
C SER A 217 13.23 -3.37 10.79
N HIS A 218 14.56 -3.50 10.75
CA HIS A 218 15.30 -3.84 9.52
C HIS A 218 15.12 -5.29 9.07
N LYS A 219 15.00 -6.26 9.99
CA LYS A 219 14.74 -7.67 9.64
C LYS A 219 13.33 -7.89 9.08
N VAL A 220 12.32 -7.28 9.70
CA VAL A 220 10.94 -7.26 9.16
C VAL A 220 10.91 -6.53 7.81
N ASN A 221 11.67 -5.45 7.64
CA ASN A 221 11.77 -4.77 6.35
C ASN A 221 12.50 -5.59 5.28
N LEU A 222 13.61 -6.27 5.56
CA LEU A 222 14.30 -7.10 4.56
C LEU A 222 13.43 -8.28 4.10
N PHE A 223 12.71 -8.90 5.04
CA PHE A 223 11.83 -10.03 4.73
C PHE A 223 10.64 -9.61 3.85
N LEU A 224 10.07 -8.43 4.10
CA LEU A 224 8.87 -7.95 3.40
C LEU A 224 9.17 -7.11 2.15
N HIS A 225 10.34 -6.48 2.04
CA HIS A 225 10.74 -5.71 0.85
C HIS A 225 11.21 -6.63 -0.31
N GLY A 226 11.58 -7.88 -0.01
CA GLY A 226 11.79 -8.94 -1.01
C GLY A 226 10.48 -9.60 -1.48
N ALA A 227 9.44 -9.61 -0.64
CA ALA A 227 8.17 -10.27 -0.92
C ALA A 227 7.08 -9.34 -1.54
N PHE A 228 7.15 -8.00 -1.36
CA PHE A 228 6.01 -7.08 -1.65
C PHE A 228 6.16 -5.96 -2.68
#